data_AF-K2C2V1-F1
#
_entry.id   AF-K2C2V1-F1
#
_cell.length_a   1.000
_cell.length_b   1.000
_cell.length_c   1.000
_cell.angle_alpha   90.00
_cell.angle_beta   90.00
_cell.angle_gamma   90.00
#
_symmetry.space_group_name_H-M   'P 1'
#
loop_
_entity.id
_entity.type
_entity.pdbx_description
1 polymer ?
#
loop_
_entity_poly.entity_id
_entity_poly.type
_entity_poly.pdbx_seq_one_letter_code
_entity_poly.pdbx_strand_id
1 'polypeptide(L)'
;MRKTKKSPKFPSLSALIIVACVLFGLGYLGQRLFKPPSINETDLMPSSMIKKVLILNFDPIIESADNRRIHEYYEWNDSVMLEQQYIDAIKEISHNQVEYQIAEHYRY
;
A
#
# COMPACT_ATOMS: atom_id res chain seq x y z
N MET A 1 -29.56 68.60 38.59
CA MET A 1 -28.51 67.61 38.97
C MET A 1 -28.01 66.92 37.70
N ARG A 2 -26.81 67.24 37.22
CA ARG A 2 -26.25 66.75 35.94
C ARG A 2 -25.37 65.52 36.23
N LYS A 3 -25.78 64.33 35.79
CA LYS A 3 -24.99 63.09 35.94
C LYS A 3 -23.80 63.12 34.99
N THR A 4 -22.59 62.97 35.52
CA THR A 4 -21.36 62.83 34.72
C THR A 4 -21.21 61.36 34.26
N LYS A 5 -21.20 61.14 32.95
CA LYS A 5 -20.84 59.83 32.34
C LYS A 5 -19.33 59.64 32.48
N LYS A 6 -18.89 58.55 33.13
CA LYS A 6 -17.49 58.09 33.09
C LYS A 6 -17.17 57.54 31.69
N SER A 7 -16.12 58.06 31.06
CA SER A 7 -15.60 57.59 29.79
C SER A 7 -14.79 56.29 29.96
N PRO A 8 -14.79 55.38 28.96
CA PRO A 8 -14.01 54.16 29.00
C PRO A 8 -12.51 54.47 28.88
N LYS A 9 -11.71 53.88 29.77
CA LYS A 9 -10.24 53.95 29.69
C LYS A 9 -9.76 52.97 28.62
N PHE A 10 -9.30 53.50 27.49
CA PHE A 10 -8.64 52.70 26.46
C PHE A 10 -7.24 52.28 26.93
N PRO A 11 -6.82 51.03 26.69
CA PRO A 11 -5.49 50.56 27.05
C PRO A 11 -4.42 51.31 26.23
N SER A 12 -3.25 51.53 26.84
CA SER A 12 -2.12 52.18 26.18
C SER A 12 -1.61 51.33 25.01
N LEU A 13 -1.07 51.98 23.98
CA LEU A 13 -0.50 51.32 22.79
C LEU A 13 0.51 50.22 23.15
N SER A 14 1.29 50.45 24.21
CA SER A 14 2.25 49.49 24.77
C SER A 14 1.61 48.19 25.25
N ALA A 15 0.42 48.24 25.88
CA ALA A 15 -0.29 47.05 26.32
C ALA A 15 -0.82 46.23 25.13
N LEU A 16 -1.22 46.91 24.05
CA LEU A 16 -1.75 46.29 22.84
C LEU A 16 -0.65 45.56 22.04
N ILE A 17 0.57 46.15 21.99
CA ILE A 17 1.74 45.55 21.35
C ILE A 17 2.21 44.29 22.11
N ILE A 18 2.25 44.33 23.45
CA ILE A 18 2.68 43.18 24.26
C ILE A 18 1.73 41.99 24.05
N VAL A 19 0.41 42.23 24.03
CA VAL A 19 -0.58 41.18 23.78
C VAL A 19 -0.42 40.60 22.37
N ALA A 20 -0.19 41.44 21.36
CA ALA A 20 0.04 40.98 20.00
C ALA A 20 1.31 40.10 19.89
N CYS A 21 2.42 40.50 20.53
CA CYS A 21 3.67 39.72 20.52
C CYS A 21 3.54 38.36 21.22
N VAL A 22 2.80 38.29 22.34
CA VAL A 22 2.59 37.02 23.06
C VAL A 22 1.70 36.07 22.25
N LEU A 23 0.64 36.58 21.61
CA LEU A 23 -0.25 35.78 20.76
C LEU A 23 0.48 35.28 19.50
N PHE A 24 1.29 36.13 18.85
CA PHE A 24 2.10 35.71 17.71
C PHE A 24 3.21 34.73 18.11
N GLY A 25 3.90 34.95 19.23
CA GLY A 25 4.95 34.05 19.71
C GLY A 25 4.44 32.66 20.10
N LEU A 26 3.29 32.59 20.78
CA LEU A 26 2.66 31.31 21.15
C LEU A 26 2.11 30.56 19.94
N GLY A 27 1.50 31.26 18.97
CA GLY A 27 1.03 30.65 17.73
C GLY A 27 2.17 30.06 16.88
N TYR A 28 3.31 30.74 16.82
CA TYR A 28 4.48 30.27 16.08
C TYR A 28 5.17 29.07 16.75
N LEU A 29 5.14 28.99 18.09
CA LEU A 29 5.67 27.85 18.84
C LEU A 29 4.81 26.59 18.63
N GLY A 30 3.49 26.73 18.55
CA GLY A 30 2.57 25.62 18.30
C GLY A 30 2.80 24.92 16.95
N GLN A 31 3.15 25.67 15.90
CA GLN A 31 3.42 25.10 14.57
C GLN A 31 4.77 24.36 14.47
N ARG A 32 5.74 24.68 15.35
CA ARG A 32 7.01 23.95 15.41
C ARG A 32 6.93 22.63 16.19
N LEU A 33 6.00 22.54 17.14
CA LEU A 33 5.85 21.35 17.97
C LEU A 33 5.03 20.24 17.28
N PHE A 34 4.22 20.59 16.28
CA PHE A 34 3.44 19.65 15.48
C PHE A 34 3.84 19.71 14.00
N LYS A 35 5.05 19.25 13.67
CA LYS A 35 5.31 18.77 12.31
C LYS A 35 4.70 17.37 12.23
N PRO A 36 3.63 17.12 11.43
CA PRO A 36 3.15 15.77 11.26
C PRO A 36 4.30 14.91 10.72
N PRO A 37 4.41 13.64 11.15
CA PRO A 37 5.42 12.76 10.60
C PRO A 37 5.30 12.78 9.08
N SER A 38 6.42 13.02 8.38
CA SER A 38 6.44 12.85 6.93
C SER A 38 6.19 11.39 6.66
N ILE A 39 4.99 11.06 6.22
CA ILE A 39 4.67 9.71 5.76
C ILE A 39 5.47 9.55 4.47
N ASN A 40 6.57 8.80 4.53
CA ASN A 40 7.30 8.45 3.33
C ASN A 40 6.36 7.53 2.54
N GLU A 41 6.03 7.87 1.30
CA GLU A 41 5.17 7.02 0.44
C GLU A 41 5.72 5.59 0.32
N THR A 42 7.02 5.41 0.54
CA THR A 42 7.72 4.13 0.63
C THR A 42 7.34 3.25 1.83
N ASP A 43 6.86 3.80 2.95
CA ASP A 43 6.42 3.01 4.13
C ASP A 43 4.97 2.48 4.00
N LEU A 44 4.22 2.95 3.00
CA LEU A 44 2.84 2.54 2.75
C LEU A 44 2.71 1.43 1.70
N MET A 45 3.79 1.15 0.95
CA MET A 45 3.79 0.08 -0.05
C MET A 45 4.20 -1.23 0.61
N PRO A 46 3.32 -2.25 0.64
CA PRO A 46 3.70 -3.54 1.20
C PRO A 46 4.90 -4.10 0.43
N SER A 47 5.90 -4.57 1.16
CA SER A 47 7.07 -5.24 0.56
C SER A 47 6.59 -6.41 -0.28
N SER A 48 7.09 -6.52 -1.51
CA SER A 48 6.80 -7.66 -2.38
C SER A 48 7.12 -8.98 -1.65
N MET A 49 6.21 -9.95 -1.76
CA MET A 49 6.27 -11.21 -1.02
C MET A 49 6.40 -12.40 -1.96
N ILE A 50 7.48 -13.16 -1.79
CA ILE A 50 7.71 -14.40 -2.53
C ILE A 50 7.00 -15.57 -1.81
N LYS A 51 6.16 -16.30 -2.55
CA LYS A 51 5.47 -17.51 -2.09
C LYS A 51 5.99 -18.73 -2.82
N LYS A 52 6.57 -19.67 -2.08
CA LYS A 52 6.97 -20.97 -2.61
C LYS A 52 5.74 -21.85 -2.78
N VAL A 53 5.53 -22.38 -3.98
CA VAL A 53 4.38 -23.20 -4.32
C VAL A 53 4.81 -24.56 -4.84
N LEU A 54 3.98 -25.56 -4.58
CA LEU A 54 4.08 -26.90 -5.14
C LEU A 54 3.06 -27.02 -6.27
N ILE A 55 3.49 -27.51 -7.43
CA ILE A 55 2.61 -27.83 -8.54
C ILE A 55 2.39 -29.33 -8.63
N LEU A 56 1.13 -29.73 -8.74
CA LEU A 56 0.69 -31.11 -8.95
C LEU A 56 -0.11 -31.17 -10.25
N ASN A 57 0.50 -31.72 -11.30
CA ASN A 57 -0.18 -31.95 -12.57
C ASN A 57 -0.54 -33.41 -12.74
N PHE A 58 -1.80 -33.65 -13.03
CA PHE A 58 -2.28 -34.94 -13.46
C PHE A 58 -2.35 -34.94 -15.00
N ASP A 59 -1.36 -35.55 -15.64
CA ASP A 59 -1.24 -35.60 -17.09
C ASP A 59 -0.76 -36.99 -17.54
N PRO A 60 -1.54 -38.04 -17.23
CA PRO A 60 -1.11 -39.42 -17.36
C PRO A 60 -0.89 -39.81 -18.82
N ILE A 61 -0.09 -40.85 -19.01
CA ILE A 61 0.10 -41.54 -20.29
C ILE A 61 -1.10 -42.47 -20.53
N ILE A 62 -1.68 -42.40 -21.73
CA ILE A 62 -2.77 -43.26 -22.15
C ILE A 62 -2.19 -44.38 -23.03
N GLU A 63 -2.01 -45.57 -22.48
CA GLU A 63 -1.43 -46.73 -23.19
C GLU A 63 -2.20 -47.09 -24.46
N SER A 64 -3.54 -47.02 -24.41
CA SER A 64 -4.42 -47.32 -25.55
C SER A 64 -4.41 -46.26 -26.65
N ALA A 65 -3.68 -45.15 -26.46
CA ALA A 65 -3.64 -44.01 -27.36
C ALA A 65 -2.21 -43.70 -27.82
N ASP A 66 -1.50 -44.74 -28.27
CA ASP A 66 -0.12 -44.66 -28.74
C ASP A 66 0.85 -44.10 -27.68
N ASN A 67 0.58 -44.35 -26.39
CA ASN A 67 1.33 -43.80 -25.26
C ASN A 67 1.41 -42.27 -25.24
N ARG A 68 0.42 -41.58 -25.81
CA ARG A 68 0.30 -40.13 -25.70
C ARG A 68 -0.18 -39.73 -24.31
N ARG A 69 0.23 -38.53 -23.87
CA ARG A 69 -0.31 -37.93 -22.65
C ARG A 69 -1.74 -37.45 -22.88
N ILE A 70 -2.51 -37.31 -21.80
CA ILE A 70 -3.91 -36.89 -21.89
C ILE A 70 -4.05 -35.54 -22.61
N HIS A 71 -3.18 -34.56 -22.32
CA HIS A 71 -3.27 -33.27 -22.97
C HIS A 71 -2.94 -33.34 -24.47
N GLU A 72 -1.99 -34.19 -24.87
CA GLU A 72 -1.63 -34.42 -26.28
C GLU A 72 -2.74 -35.16 -27.03
N TYR A 73 -3.38 -36.13 -26.38
CA TYR A 73 -4.44 -36.93 -27.00
C TYR A 73 -5.69 -36.10 -27.31
N TYR A 74 -6.08 -35.24 -26.37
CA TYR A 74 -7.27 -34.38 -26.49
C TYR A 74 -6.96 -32.99 -27.05
N GLU A 75 -5.71 -32.73 -27.46
CA GLU A 75 -5.26 -31.44 -27.97
C GLU A 75 -5.55 -30.29 -26.99
N TRP A 76 -5.41 -30.55 -25.70
CA TRP A 76 -5.47 -29.53 -24.67
C TRP A 76 -4.18 -28.73 -24.62
N ASN A 77 -4.28 -27.53 -24.06
CA ASN A 77 -3.13 -26.68 -23.82
C ASN A 77 -2.11 -27.37 -22.91
N ASP A 78 -0.83 -27.18 -23.19
CA ASP A 78 0.25 -27.67 -22.35
C ASP A 78 0.14 -27.11 -20.93
N SER A 79 0.26 -27.99 -19.94
CA SER A 79 0.07 -27.64 -18.53
C SER A 79 1.16 -26.69 -18.01
N VAL A 80 2.42 -26.84 -18.45
CA VAL A 80 3.52 -25.96 -18.02
C VAL A 80 3.27 -24.54 -18.46
N MET A 81 2.81 -24.37 -19.71
CA MET A 81 2.44 -23.07 -20.24
C MET A 81 1.33 -22.42 -19.41
N LEU A 82 0.28 -23.17 -19.05
CA LEU A 82 -0.84 -22.63 -18.28
C LEU A 82 -0.42 -22.24 -16.85
N GLU A 83 0.46 -23.01 -16.21
CA GLU A 83 1.01 -22.66 -14.90
C GLU A 83 1.75 -21.33 -14.93
N GLN A 84 2.63 -21.13 -15.92
CA GLN A 84 3.39 -19.90 -16.04
C GLN A 84 2.47 -18.71 -16.27
N GLN A 85 1.48 -18.85 -17.16
CA GLN A 85 0.45 -17.82 -17.39
C GLN A 85 -0.31 -17.48 -16.11
N TYR A 86 -0.61 -18.48 -15.27
CA TYR A 86 -1.27 -18.25 -13.99
C TYR A 86 -0.36 -17.50 -13.01
N ILE A 87 0.91 -17.87 -12.90
CA ILE A 87 1.89 -17.17 -12.06
C ILE A 87 2.02 -15.70 -12.48
N ASP A 88 2.12 -15.46 -13.78
CA ASP A 88 2.22 -14.11 -14.35
C ASP A 88 0.94 -13.31 -14.05
N ALA A 89 -0.22 -13.92 -14.20
CA ALA A 89 -1.50 -13.29 -13.87
C ALA A 89 -1.58 -12.92 -12.38
N ILE A 90 -1.16 -13.79 -11.46
CA ILE A 90 -1.12 -13.47 -10.02
C ILE A 90 -0.19 -12.28 -9.74
N LYS A 91 0.97 -12.22 -10.40
CA LYS A 91 1.89 -11.09 -10.27
C LYS A 91 1.29 -9.79 -10.79
N GLU A 92 0.59 -9.84 -11.91
CA GLU A 92 -0.09 -8.68 -12.50
C GLU A 92 -1.24 -8.16 -11.62
N ILE A 93 -2.19 -9.03 -11.26
CA ILE A 93 -3.39 -8.64 -10.49
C ILE A 93 -3.06 -8.21 -9.06
N SER A 94 -1.92 -8.65 -8.52
CA SER A 94 -1.41 -8.22 -7.22
C SER A 94 -0.56 -6.96 -7.30
N HIS A 95 -0.42 -6.33 -8.48
CA HIS A 95 0.47 -5.19 -8.70
C HIS A 95 1.91 -5.45 -8.23
N ASN A 96 2.45 -6.63 -8.55
CA ASN A 96 3.78 -7.12 -8.13
C ASN A 96 3.97 -7.30 -6.61
N GLN A 97 2.89 -7.28 -5.82
CA GLN A 97 2.96 -7.50 -4.37
C GLN A 97 3.14 -8.98 -4.02
N VAL A 98 2.68 -9.89 -4.88
CA VAL A 98 2.82 -11.33 -4.69
C VAL A 98 3.55 -11.93 -5.89
N GLU A 99 4.59 -12.69 -5.62
CA GLU A 99 5.32 -13.46 -6.64
C GLU A 99 5.33 -14.93 -6.24
N TYR A 100 4.84 -15.80 -7.13
CA TYR A 100 4.89 -17.24 -6.91
C TYR A 100 6.20 -17.79 -7.48
N GLN A 101 6.88 -18.60 -6.67
CA GLN A 101 8.06 -19.34 -7.04
C GLN A 101 7.74 -20.82 -6.95
N ILE A 102 7.81 -21.54 -8.07
CA ILE A 102 7.66 -22.99 -8.06
C ILE A 102 8.85 -23.58 -7.32
N ALA A 103 8.58 -24.21 -6.17
CA ALA A 103 9.58 -24.90 -5.37
C ALA A 103 9.75 -26.34 -5.84
N GLU A 104 8.64 -26.99 -6.18
CA GLU A 104 8.57 -28.37 -6.63
C GLU A 104 7.47 -28.51 -7.68
N HIS A 105 7.67 -29.43 -8.64
CA HIS A 105 6.74 -29.72 -9.72
C HIS A 105 6.64 -31.23 -9.90
N TYR A 106 5.48 -31.79 -9.60
CA TYR A 106 5.19 -33.20 -9.82
C TYR A 106 4.20 -33.35 -10.96
N ARG A 107 4.57 -34.17 -11.94
CA ARG A 107 3.69 -34.62 -13.02
C ARG A 107 3.46 -36.11 -12.90
N TYR A 108 2.19 -36.49 -12.78
CA TYR A 108 1.71 -37.87 -12.73
C TYR A 108 1.21 -38.31 -14.09
#